data_AF-A0A7X5IW08-F1
#
_entry.id   AF-A0A7X5IW08-F1
#
_cell.length_a   1.000
_cell.length_b   1.000
_cell.length_c   1.000
_cell.angle_alpha   90.00
_cell.angle_beta   90.00
_cell.angle_gamma   90.00
#
_symmetry.space_group_name_H-M   'P 1'
#
loop_
_entity.id
_entity.type
_entity.pdbx_description
1 polymer ?
#
loop_
_entity_poly.entity_id
_entity_poly.type
_entity_poly.pdbx_seq_one_letter_code
_entity_poly.pdbx_strand_id
1 'polypeptide(L)'
;TEKIPIPSEHWKRTGEPVRAAKYTDPYAWSATTIGYILKRPEYTGRKVLGKTVCENYKTKSSRKTAPEEQYIFEGAIPAIVDVETWQTVQKIRETVRRAPKRQNAPNRLTGLLYCADCGSKLTHRYNLVQGKWIEDAFTCSGYRHLIHDCTMHHIPTAKVEAAILAVIQRVSWYVRHNEKEFTERVREASDQNQEKTVKECKQKINKAQKRHKELDGLVKKLYEGNATGKIPDKHFTRLLNEYDEEQTGLETSIAEWQRQIESWNADKLKTDQFIQLVKRYTDFSELTTPMLNEFIEKVIVHEGEGRGNDRRQRIDIYLNFIGAFEVPEYIVTPAEVEEQRRQREEQAAKEARSKELAKARYEKRKAEKREFTARKKAGLLTPEEQEAEEKRLAHNREWQKEWREKRKSSEPEKPPKQKSIKELMEIEKTGADLTPEEAERLAAYRRKKADQQRARREGKKSNQPKRKVS
;
A
#
# COMPACT_ATOMS: atom_id res chain seq x y z
N THR A 1 -22.86 -18.48 -33.60
CA THR A 1 -23.11 -17.11 -33.12
C THR A 1 -24.45 -16.66 -33.61
N GLU A 2 -25.36 -16.31 -32.71
CA GLU A 2 -26.67 -15.77 -33.07
C GLU A 2 -26.49 -14.46 -33.86
N LYS A 3 -27.19 -14.33 -34.99
CA LYS A 3 -27.13 -13.14 -35.84
C LYS A 3 -28.11 -12.08 -35.32
N ILE A 4 -27.63 -11.19 -34.47
CA ILE A 4 -28.43 -10.09 -33.90
C ILE A 4 -28.44 -8.89 -34.87
N PRO A 5 -29.60 -8.49 -35.46
CA PRO A 5 -29.67 -7.39 -36.42
C PRO A 5 -29.44 -6.02 -35.77
N ILE A 6 -28.95 -5.06 -36.54
CA ILE A 6 -28.86 -3.65 -36.11
C ILE A 6 -30.25 -3.05 -35.87
N PRO A 7 -30.39 -1.97 -35.08
CA PRO A 7 -31.71 -1.42 -34.74
C PRO A 7 -32.55 -1.04 -35.96
N SER A 8 -31.93 -0.49 -37.01
CA SER A 8 -32.62 -0.14 -38.26
C SER A 8 -33.19 -1.35 -38.99
N GLU A 9 -32.44 -2.47 -39.06
CA GLU A 9 -32.90 -3.71 -39.68
C GLU A 9 -33.98 -4.37 -38.82
N HIS A 10 -33.82 -4.35 -37.49
CA HIS A 10 -34.84 -4.85 -36.58
C HIS A 10 -36.18 -4.13 -36.77
N TRP A 11 -36.18 -2.79 -36.78
CA TRP A 11 -37.39 -2.00 -37.04
C TRP A 11 -37.97 -2.24 -38.44
N LYS A 12 -37.12 -2.44 -39.45
CA LYS A 12 -37.58 -2.81 -40.79
C LYS A 12 -38.31 -4.16 -40.80
N ARG A 13 -37.82 -5.16 -40.05
CA ARG A 13 -38.45 -6.48 -39.92
C ARG A 13 -39.77 -6.44 -39.18
N THR A 14 -39.93 -5.53 -38.22
CA THR A 14 -41.17 -5.35 -37.45
C THR A 14 -42.16 -4.41 -38.14
N GLY A 15 -41.82 -3.84 -39.30
CA GLY A 15 -42.69 -2.90 -40.03
C GLY A 15 -42.75 -1.48 -39.44
N GLU A 16 -41.84 -1.15 -38.54
CA GLU A 16 -41.77 0.16 -37.88
C GLU A 16 -41.05 1.20 -38.76
N PRO A 17 -41.36 2.51 -38.62
CA PRO A 17 -40.74 3.55 -39.43
C PRO A 17 -39.23 3.67 -39.13
N VAL A 18 -38.40 3.51 -40.17
CA VAL A 18 -36.94 3.53 -40.06
C VAL A 18 -36.37 4.84 -40.63
N ARG A 19 -35.54 5.54 -39.84
CA ARG A 19 -34.84 6.76 -40.31
C ARG A 19 -33.76 6.48 -41.36
N ALA A 20 -33.06 5.36 -41.28
CA ALA A 20 -31.97 4.99 -42.20
C ALA A 20 -32.15 3.54 -42.68
N ALA A 21 -32.76 3.36 -43.85
CA ALA A 21 -33.12 2.05 -44.41
C ALA A 21 -32.04 1.45 -45.34
N LYS A 22 -30.90 2.13 -45.51
CA LYS A 22 -29.77 1.69 -46.34
C LYS A 22 -28.55 1.42 -45.46
N TYR A 23 -28.01 0.21 -45.53
CA TYR A 23 -26.79 -0.23 -44.85
C TYR A 23 -26.18 -1.39 -45.63
N THR A 24 -24.87 -1.55 -45.54
CA THR A 24 -24.13 -2.59 -46.28
C THR A 24 -24.34 -3.98 -45.68
N ASP A 25 -24.30 -4.09 -44.34
CA ASP A 25 -24.52 -5.33 -43.61
C ASP A 25 -25.57 -5.13 -42.50
N PRO A 26 -26.71 -5.86 -42.54
CA PRO A 26 -27.77 -5.80 -41.53
C PRO A 26 -27.35 -6.26 -40.11
N TYR A 27 -26.19 -6.89 -39.96
CA TYR A 27 -25.70 -7.42 -38.68
C TYR A 27 -24.43 -6.71 -38.20
N ALA A 28 -23.89 -5.76 -38.98
CA ALA A 28 -22.69 -5.02 -38.61
C ALA A 28 -23.01 -3.85 -37.67
N TRP A 29 -22.84 -4.08 -36.37
CA TRP A 29 -23.01 -3.04 -35.35
C TRP A 29 -21.87 -2.02 -35.39
N SER A 30 -22.21 -0.73 -35.58
CA SER A 30 -21.23 0.34 -35.48
C SER A 30 -20.88 0.67 -34.03
N ALA A 31 -19.60 0.98 -33.76
CA ALA A 31 -19.14 1.40 -32.43
C ALA A 31 -19.89 2.65 -31.92
N THR A 32 -20.23 3.58 -32.82
CA THR A 32 -21.00 4.78 -32.51
C THR A 32 -22.42 4.44 -32.03
N THR A 33 -23.10 3.50 -32.70
CA THR A 33 -24.44 3.03 -32.31
C THR A 33 -24.40 2.40 -30.92
N ILE A 34 -23.42 1.51 -30.67
CA ILE A 34 -23.23 0.89 -29.35
C ILE A 34 -22.96 1.96 -28.29
N GLY A 35 -22.11 2.95 -28.59
CA GLY A 35 -21.84 4.07 -27.69
C GLY A 35 -23.08 4.92 -27.35
N TYR A 36 -24.01 5.09 -28.29
CA TYR A 36 -25.27 5.77 -28.00
C TYR A 36 -26.21 4.95 -27.13
N ILE A 37 -26.26 3.63 -27.34
CA ILE A 37 -27.06 2.71 -26.52
C ILE A 37 -26.56 2.72 -25.08
N LEU A 38 -25.25 2.54 -24.88
CA LEU A 38 -24.65 2.55 -23.55
C LEU A 38 -24.83 3.88 -22.81
N LYS A 39 -25.03 5.01 -23.50
CA LYS A 39 -25.24 6.33 -22.88
C LYS A 39 -26.67 6.54 -22.33
N ARG A 40 -27.64 5.72 -22.74
CA ARG A 40 -29.05 5.96 -22.45
C ARG A 40 -29.41 5.55 -21.03
N PRO A 41 -29.89 6.46 -20.16
CA PRO A 41 -30.34 6.10 -18.81
C PRO A 41 -31.63 5.28 -18.83
N GLU A 42 -32.34 5.20 -19.96
CA GLU A 42 -33.60 4.46 -20.06
C GLU A 42 -33.47 2.98 -19.75
N TYR A 43 -32.29 2.39 -19.99
CA TYR A 43 -32.02 1.00 -19.66
C TYR A 43 -32.03 0.72 -18.15
N THR A 44 -31.98 1.76 -17.31
CA THR A 44 -32.11 1.67 -15.85
C THR A 44 -33.56 1.77 -15.35
N GLY A 45 -34.54 1.80 -16.27
CA GLY A 45 -35.97 1.92 -15.93
C GLY A 45 -36.46 3.36 -15.77
N ARG A 46 -35.61 4.34 -16.09
CA ARG A 46 -35.98 5.76 -16.13
C ARG A 46 -36.62 6.13 -17.47
N LYS A 47 -37.56 7.06 -17.48
CA LYS A 47 -38.09 7.68 -18.69
C LYS A 47 -37.69 9.15 -18.74
N VAL A 48 -36.93 9.52 -19.76
CA VAL A 48 -36.47 10.91 -19.96
C VAL A 48 -37.26 11.55 -21.09
N LEU A 49 -38.08 12.55 -20.75
CA LEU A 49 -38.82 13.37 -21.70
C LEU A 49 -38.18 14.74 -21.87
N GLY A 50 -38.51 15.41 -22.97
CA GLY A 50 -38.03 16.77 -23.24
C GLY A 50 -36.56 16.85 -23.69
N LYS A 51 -35.95 15.78 -24.21
CA LYS A 51 -34.53 15.77 -24.66
C LYS A 51 -34.20 16.84 -25.72
N THR A 52 -35.20 17.26 -26.48
CA THR A 52 -35.10 18.29 -27.49
C THR A 52 -36.31 19.21 -27.34
N VAL A 53 -36.06 20.52 -27.34
CA VAL A 53 -37.10 21.56 -27.34
C VAL A 53 -37.03 22.34 -28.65
N CYS A 54 -38.19 22.69 -29.19
CA CYS A 54 -38.29 23.60 -30.32
C CYS A 54 -38.23 25.03 -29.77
N GLU A 55 -37.18 25.79 -30.09
CA GLU A 55 -37.04 27.17 -29.61
C GLU A 55 -37.96 28.12 -30.35
N ASN A 56 -38.17 27.86 -31.63
CA ASN A 56 -38.94 28.73 -32.49
C ASN A 56 -39.88 27.90 -33.36
N TYR A 57 -41.17 28.02 -33.07
CA TYR A 57 -42.24 27.34 -33.79
C TYR A 57 -42.23 27.62 -35.31
N LYS A 58 -41.83 28.82 -35.75
CA LYS A 58 -41.85 29.23 -37.16
C LYS A 58 -40.68 28.64 -37.95
N THR A 59 -39.47 28.70 -37.40
CA THR A 59 -38.27 28.15 -38.06
C THR A 59 -38.11 26.65 -37.80
N LYS A 60 -38.90 26.08 -36.88
CA LYS A 60 -38.78 24.70 -36.39
C LYS A 60 -37.36 24.37 -35.91
N SER A 61 -36.61 25.39 -35.47
CA SER A 61 -35.26 25.21 -34.95
C SER A 61 -35.34 24.50 -33.60
N SER A 62 -34.62 23.39 -33.49
CA SER A 62 -34.64 22.55 -32.30
C SER A 62 -33.27 22.54 -31.63
N ARG A 63 -33.23 22.65 -30.32
CA ARG A 63 -32.01 22.53 -29.53
C ARG A 63 -32.08 21.33 -28.59
N LYS A 64 -30.92 20.85 -28.16
CA LYS A 64 -30.83 19.89 -27.06
C LYS A 64 -31.08 20.62 -25.74
N THR A 65 -31.85 19.97 -24.88
CA THR A 65 -32.32 20.48 -23.61
C THR A 65 -31.29 20.21 -22.52
N ALA A 66 -31.09 21.16 -21.59
CA ALA A 66 -30.22 20.96 -20.44
C ALA A 66 -30.80 19.85 -19.52
N PRO A 67 -29.99 19.16 -18.70
CA PRO A 67 -30.51 18.11 -17.81
C PRO A 67 -31.63 18.59 -16.87
N GLU A 68 -31.57 19.85 -16.42
CA GLU A 68 -32.53 20.48 -15.52
C GLU A 68 -33.91 20.74 -16.16
N GLU A 69 -33.92 20.95 -17.48
CA GLU A 69 -35.13 21.16 -18.27
C GLU A 69 -35.76 19.82 -18.72
N GLN A 70 -35.11 18.68 -18.43
CA GLN A 70 -35.60 17.35 -18.78
C GLN A 70 -36.49 16.79 -17.66
N TYR A 71 -37.59 16.17 -18.06
CA TYR A 71 -38.48 15.50 -17.12
C TYR A 71 -38.06 14.04 -16.99
N ILE A 72 -37.62 13.65 -15.79
CA ILE A 72 -37.15 12.30 -15.47
C ILE A 72 -38.19 11.61 -14.60
N PHE A 73 -38.74 10.51 -15.10
CA PHE A 73 -39.65 9.65 -14.35
C PHE A 73 -38.94 8.35 -14.00
N GLU A 74 -38.72 8.09 -12.71
CA GLU A 74 -38.11 6.86 -12.24
C GLU A 74 -39.13 5.70 -12.21
N GLY A 75 -38.70 4.48 -12.55
CA GLY A 75 -39.55 3.28 -12.51
C GLY A 75 -40.66 3.20 -13.57
N ALA A 76 -40.68 4.12 -14.55
CA ALA A 76 -41.72 4.17 -15.57
C ALA A 76 -41.63 3.04 -16.63
N ILE A 77 -40.47 2.38 -16.73
CA ILE A 77 -40.19 1.30 -17.69
C ILE A 77 -39.46 0.18 -16.93
N PRO A 78 -39.67 -1.11 -17.26
CA PRO A 78 -38.86 -2.19 -16.70
C PRO A 78 -37.36 -1.96 -16.94
N ALA A 79 -36.57 -1.98 -15.88
CA ALA A 79 -35.12 -1.85 -15.97
C ALA A 79 -34.50 -3.12 -16.60
N ILE A 80 -33.58 -2.92 -17.54
CA ILE A 80 -32.82 -3.99 -18.20
C ILE A 80 -31.46 -4.16 -17.50
N VAL A 81 -30.87 -3.07 -17.03
CA VAL A 81 -29.62 -3.05 -16.26
C VAL A 81 -29.84 -2.28 -14.97
N ASP A 82 -29.11 -2.67 -13.92
CA ASP A 82 -29.10 -1.93 -12.66
C ASP A 82 -28.37 -0.58 -12.83
N VAL A 83 -28.67 0.34 -11.90
CA VAL A 83 -28.14 1.72 -11.95
C VAL A 83 -26.61 1.74 -11.76
N GLU A 84 -26.07 0.86 -10.92
CA GLU A 84 -24.64 0.80 -10.60
C GLU A 84 -23.80 0.34 -11.80
N THR A 85 -24.25 -0.70 -12.50
CA THR A 85 -23.64 -1.21 -13.74
C THR A 85 -23.66 -0.12 -14.81
N TRP A 86 -24.78 0.60 -14.95
CA TRP A 86 -24.88 1.71 -15.90
C TRP A 86 -23.92 2.86 -15.57
N GLN A 87 -23.81 3.24 -14.30
CA GLN A 87 -22.87 4.25 -13.82
C GLN A 87 -21.42 3.83 -14.05
N THR A 88 -21.09 2.58 -13.76
CA THR A 88 -19.75 1.99 -14.02
C THR A 88 -19.38 2.12 -15.50
N VAL A 89 -20.32 1.80 -16.40
CA VAL A 89 -20.13 1.97 -17.85
C VAL A 89 -19.93 3.44 -18.23
N GLN A 90 -20.67 4.39 -17.63
CA GLN A 90 -20.46 5.81 -17.89
C GLN A 90 -19.06 6.25 -17.46
N LYS A 91 -18.62 5.90 -16.24
CA LYS A 91 -17.28 6.20 -15.71
C LYS A 91 -16.18 5.61 -16.59
N ILE A 92 -16.36 4.37 -17.06
CA ILE A 92 -15.46 3.76 -18.03
C ILE A 92 -15.39 4.62 -19.29
N ARG A 93 -16.51 5.09 -19.82
CA ARG A 93 -16.55 5.83 -21.09
C ARG A 93 -16.05 7.27 -21.02
N GLU A 94 -16.05 7.89 -19.84
CA GLU A 94 -15.47 9.23 -19.63
C GLU A 94 -13.98 9.26 -19.96
N THR A 95 -13.27 8.17 -19.70
CA THR A 95 -11.84 8.08 -20.03
C THR A 95 -11.65 7.49 -21.42
N VAL A 96 -11.09 8.31 -22.32
CA VAL A 96 -10.69 7.86 -23.66
C VAL A 96 -9.50 6.91 -23.54
N ARG A 97 -9.74 5.61 -23.75
CA ARG A 97 -8.68 4.59 -23.79
C ARG A 97 -8.20 4.39 -25.21
N ARG A 98 -7.04 4.93 -25.54
CA ARG A 98 -6.40 4.74 -26.85
C ARG A 98 -5.47 3.54 -26.79
N ALA A 99 -5.65 2.58 -27.69
CA ALA A 99 -4.71 1.50 -27.83
C ALA A 99 -3.36 2.04 -28.37
N PRO A 100 -2.22 1.53 -27.89
CA PRO A 100 -0.91 1.82 -28.48
C PRO A 100 -0.88 1.41 -29.96
N LYS A 101 -0.06 2.07 -30.78
CA LYS A 101 0.02 1.80 -32.24
C LYS A 101 0.29 0.33 -32.62
N ARG A 102 0.85 -0.49 -31.72
CA ARG A 102 1.21 -1.90 -31.96
C ARG A 102 0.45 -2.89 -31.09
N GLN A 103 -0.48 -2.43 -30.26
CA GLN A 103 -1.34 -3.30 -29.46
C GLN A 103 -2.79 -3.09 -29.84
N ASN A 104 -3.55 -4.18 -29.87
CA ASN A 104 -4.96 -4.14 -30.25
C ASN A 104 -5.86 -3.62 -29.11
N ALA A 105 -5.35 -3.53 -27.89
CA ALA A 105 -6.10 -3.10 -26.72
C ALA A 105 -5.30 -2.10 -25.85
N PRO A 106 -5.97 -1.13 -25.23
CA PRO A 106 -5.38 -0.29 -24.19
C PRO A 106 -5.11 -1.11 -22.91
N ASN A 107 -4.18 -0.65 -22.08
CA ASN A 107 -3.93 -1.28 -20.78
C ASN A 107 -5.17 -1.18 -19.87
N ARG A 108 -5.48 -2.27 -19.16
CA ARG A 108 -6.64 -2.40 -18.27
C ARG A 108 -6.70 -1.39 -17.12
N LEU A 109 -5.55 -0.88 -16.66
CA LEU A 109 -5.47 0.13 -15.60
C LEU A 109 -5.65 1.57 -16.12
N THR A 110 -5.82 1.77 -17.44
CA THR A 110 -5.98 3.09 -18.03
C THR A 110 -7.24 3.78 -17.50
N GLY A 111 -7.05 4.94 -16.86
CA GLY A 111 -8.11 5.75 -16.26
C GLY A 111 -8.34 5.51 -14.77
N LEU A 112 -7.63 4.55 -14.16
CA LEU A 112 -7.73 4.26 -12.72
C LEU A 112 -6.61 4.90 -11.89
N LEU A 113 -5.46 5.21 -12.49
CA LEU A 113 -4.27 5.71 -11.80
C LEU A 113 -4.20 7.25 -11.81
N TYR A 114 -3.96 7.85 -10.64
CA TYR A 114 -3.86 9.29 -10.42
C TYR A 114 -2.58 9.65 -9.66
N CYS A 115 -2.02 10.81 -9.95
CA CYS A 115 -0.85 11.36 -9.27
C CYS A 115 -1.28 11.95 -7.92
N ALA A 116 -0.56 11.66 -6.84
CA ALA A 116 -0.81 12.25 -5.53
C ALA A 116 -0.60 13.77 -5.52
N ASP A 117 0.47 14.24 -6.17
CA ASP A 117 0.91 15.64 -6.06
C ASP A 117 0.09 16.60 -6.94
N CYS A 118 -0.14 16.24 -8.20
CA CYS A 118 -0.79 17.12 -9.17
C CYS A 118 -2.22 16.69 -9.53
N GLY A 119 -2.73 15.59 -8.95
CA GLY A 119 -4.07 15.05 -9.21
C GLY A 119 -4.30 14.53 -10.65
N SER A 120 -3.33 14.68 -11.55
CA SER A 120 -3.47 14.30 -12.95
C SER A 120 -3.45 12.78 -13.12
N LYS A 121 -4.17 12.27 -14.13
CA LYS A 121 -4.17 10.84 -14.47
C LYS A 121 -2.78 10.38 -14.92
N LEU A 122 -2.40 9.15 -14.59
CA LEU A 122 -1.20 8.56 -15.16
C LEU A 122 -1.49 8.01 -16.55
N THR A 123 -0.56 8.22 -17.47
CA THR A 123 -0.61 7.72 -18.84
C THR A 123 0.25 6.49 -18.99
N HIS A 124 -0.31 5.47 -19.63
CA HIS A 124 0.40 4.26 -19.95
C HIS A 124 1.40 4.49 -21.09
N ARG A 125 2.60 3.92 -20.97
CA ARG A 125 3.68 4.07 -21.93
C ARG A 125 4.32 2.73 -22.24
N TYR A 126 4.84 2.67 -23.47
CA TYR A 126 5.83 1.71 -23.91
C TYR A 126 7.03 2.51 -24.38
N ASN A 127 8.13 2.45 -23.64
CA ASN A 127 9.37 3.09 -24.03
C ASN A 127 10.23 2.13 -24.86
N LEU A 128 10.83 2.65 -25.93
CA LEU A 128 11.88 1.95 -26.68
C LEU A 128 13.23 2.36 -26.08
N VAL A 129 13.90 1.43 -25.40
CA VAL A 129 15.23 1.64 -24.84
C VAL A 129 16.19 0.71 -25.57
N GLN A 130 17.21 1.27 -26.24
CA GLN A 130 18.25 0.49 -26.95
C GLN A 130 17.68 -0.56 -27.92
N GLY A 131 16.62 -0.21 -28.66
CA GLY A 131 15.99 -1.10 -29.65
C GLY A 131 15.09 -2.19 -29.05
N LYS A 132 14.93 -2.25 -27.72
CA LYS A 132 14.00 -3.15 -27.02
C LYS A 132 12.90 -2.36 -26.32
N TRP A 133 11.66 -2.85 -26.40
CA TRP A 133 10.53 -2.28 -25.67
C TRP A 133 10.57 -2.81 -24.24
N ILE A 134 11.03 -2.01 -23.29
CA ILE A 134 11.42 -2.53 -21.97
C ILE A 134 10.47 -2.10 -20.84
N GLU A 135 9.67 -1.04 -21.00
CA GLU A 135 8.94 -0.50 -19.85
C GLU A 135 7.44 -0.41 -20.13
N ASP A 136 6.72 -1.46 -19.70
CA ASP A 136 5.28 -1.45 -19.45
C ASP A 136 5.03 -0.72 -18.12
N ALA A 137 4.80 0.59 -18.21
CA ALA A 137 4.72 1.46 -17.04
C ALA A 137 3.75 2.63 -17.23
N PHE A 138 3.37 3.20 -16.09
CA PHE A 138 2.53 4.39 -16.01
C PHE A 138 3.36 5.58 -15.55
N THR A 139 3.14 6.73 -16.18
CA THR A 139 3.82 7.99 -15.85
C THR A 139 2.82 9.13 -15.74
N CYS A 140 3.00 10.02 -14.76
CA CYS A 140 2.16 11.19 -14.58
C CYS A 140 2.05 12.04 -15.86
N SER A 141 0.81 12.31 -16.28
CA SER A 141 0.53 13.12 -17.47
C SER A 141 0.84 14.60 -17.25
N GLY A 142 0.57 15.14 -16.05
CA GLY A 142 0.84 16.53 -15.69
C GLY A 142 2.32 16.90 -15.85
N TYR A 143 3.20 16.08 -15.27
CA TYR A 143 4.65 16.18 -15.48
C TYR A 143 5.03 16.04 -16.96
N ARG A 144 4.52 15.00 -17.63
CA ARG A 144 4.97 14.65 -18.99
C ARG A 144 4.59 15.69 -20.04
N HIS A 145 3.40 16.26 -19.91
CA HIS A 145 2.89 17.29 -20.81
C HIS A 145 3.25 18.70 -20.33
N LEU A 146 4.01 18.83 -19.23
CA LEU A 146 4.40 20.10 -18.63
C LEU A 146 3.18 21.00 -18.34
N ILE A 147 2.07 20.39 -17.92
CA ILE A 147 0.83 21.10 -17.57
C ILE A 147 0.91 21.62 -16.12
N HIS A 148 1.57 20.86 -15.26
CA HIS A 148 1.75 21.18 -13.84
C HIS A 148 3.20 20.97 -13.44
N ASP A 149 3.65 21.74 -12.44
CA ASP A 149 4.93 21.53 -11.77
C ASP A 149 4.80 20.28 -10.87
N CYS A 150 5.24 19.15 -11.40
CA CYS A 150 5.14 17.83 -10.76
C CYS A 150 6.44 17.05 -10.96
N THR A 151 6.78 16.12 -10.08
CA THR A 151 7.90 15.19 -10.28
C THR A 151 7.51 14.01 -11.18
N MET A 152 8.50 13.27 -11.69
CA MET A 152 8.28 12.10 -12.55
C MET A 152 7.72 10.91 -11.74
N HIS A 153 6.44 10.97 -11.41
CA HIS A 153 5.71 9.84 -10.84
C HIS A 153 5.63 8.73 -11.87
N HIS A 154 6.42 7.70 -11.64
CA HIS A 154 6.58 6.55 -12.51
C HIS A 154 6.34 5.29 -11.69
N ILE A 155 5.52 4.39 -12.23
CA ILE A 155 5.24 3.09 -11.60
C ILE A 155 5.10 1.97 -12.66
N PRO A 156 5.79 0.83 -12.51
CA PRO A 156 5.64 -0.30 -13.42
C PRO A 156 4.25 -0.96 -13.32
N THR A 157 3.66 -1.31 -14.46
CA THR A 157 2.31 -1.93 -14.53
C THR A 157 2.23 -3.19 -13.67
N ALA A 158 3.19 -4.11 -13.80
CA ALA A 158 3.21 -5.36 -13.05
C ALA A 158 3.21 -5.16 -11.51
N LYS A 159 3.82 -4.08 -11.02
CA LYS A 159 3.84 -3.75 -9.59
C LYS A 159 2.48 -3.23 -9.10
N VAL A 160 1.82 -2.40 -9.90
CA VAL A 160 0.46 -1.92 -9.59
C VAL A 160 -0.53 -3.06 -9.60
N GLU A 161 -0.48 -3.93 -10.61
CA GLU A 161 -1.40 -5.06 -10.73
C GLU A 161 -1.23 -6.05 -9.57
N ALA A 162 0.01 -6.35 -9.19
CA ALA A 162 0.30 -7.19 -8.03
C ALA A 162 -0.21 -6.56 -6.72
N ALA A 163 0.02 -5.26 -6.52
CA ALA A 163 -0.46 -4.54 -5.33
C ALA A 163 -2.00 -4.55 -5.24
N ILE A 164 -2.67 -4.27 -6.36
CA ILE A 164 -4.12 -4.32 -6.47
C ILE A 164 -4.66 -5.72 -6.16
N LEU A 165 -4.06 -6.75 -6.76
CA LEU A 165 -4.49 -8.12 -6.57
C LEU A 165 -4.35 -8.54 -5.10
N ALA A 166 -3.22 -8.20 -4.47
CA ALA A 166 -2.99 -8.47 -3.06
C ALA A 166 -4.02 -7.78 -2.16
N VAL A 167 -4.34 -6.51 -2.42
CA VAL A 167 -5.36 -5.77 -1.65
C VAL A 167 -6.75 -6.40 -1.84
N ILE A 168 -7.15 -6.72 -3.07
CA ILE A 168 -8.45 -7.37 -3.33
C ILE A 168 -8.54 -8.72 -2.65
N GLN A 169 -7.49 -9.54 -2.72
CA GLN A 169 -7.43 -10.84 -2.05
C GLN A 169 -7.54 -10.69 -0.53
N ARG A 170 -6.81 -9.72 0.04
CA ARG A 170 -6.78 -9.47 1.48
C ARG A 170 -8.11 -8.97 2.02
N VAL A 171 -8.70 -7.97 1.36
CA VAL A 171 -10.01 -7.43 1.74
C VAL A 171 -11.10 -8.49 1.54
N SER A 172 -11.08 -9.22 0.43
CA SER A 172 -12.06 -10.28 0.18
C SER A 172 -11.97 -11.41 1.20
N TRP A 173 -10.76 -11.80 1.60
CA TRP A 173 -10.56 -12.78 2.67
C TRP A 173 -11.11 -12.26 4.00
N TYR A 174 -10.83 -11.01 4.35
CA TYR A 174 -11.30 -10.40 5.59
C TYR A 174 -12.83 -10.31 5.65
N VAL A 175 -13.48 -9.87 4.57
CA VAL A 175 -14.95 -9.81 4.48
C VAL A 175 -15.58 -11.19 4.65
N ARG A 176 -14.97 -12.25 4.09
CA ARG A 176 -15.51 -13.62 4.18
C ARG A 176 -15.43 -14.21 5.58
N HIS A 177 -14.36 -13.93 6.33
CA HIS A 177 -14.14 -14.55 7.64
C HIS A 177 -14.69 -13.67 8.78
N ASN A 178 -14.70 -12.34 8.60
CA ASN A 178 -15.01 -11.37 9.64
C ASN A 178 -16.03 -10.32 9.14
N GLU A 179 -17.13 -10.75 8.51
CA GLU A 179 -18.14 -9.86 7.91
C GLU A 179 -18.66 -8.79 8.90
N LYS A 180 -18.95 -9.18 10.14
CA LYS A 180 -19.45 -8.24 11.18
C LYS A 180 -18.40 -7.20 11.56
N GLU A 181 -17.18 -7.63 11.89
CA GLU A 181 -16.06 -6.73 12.23
C GLU A 181 -15.70 -5.82 11.05
N PHE A 182 -15.84 -6.30 9.81
CA PHE A 182 -15.70 -5.49 8.61
C PHE A 182 -16.75 -4.38 8.54
N THR A 183 -18.04 -4.72 8.69
CA THR A 183 -19.10 -3.70 8.68
C THR A 183 -18.94 -2.67 9.79
N GLU A 184 -18.47 -3.10 10.97
CA GLU A 184 -18.17 -2.20 12.08
C GLU A 184 -17.01 -1.27 11.70
N ARG A 185 -15.86 -1.78 11.25
CA ARG A 185 -14.73 -0.92 10.86
C ARG A 185 -15.04 0.06 9.75
N VAL A 186 -15.78 -0.35 8.72
CA VAL A 186 -16.19 0.57 7.63
C VAL A 186 -17.08 1.68 8.20
N ARG A 187 -17.96 1.36 9.17
CA ARG A 187 -18.75 2.37 9.89
C ARG A 187 -17.88 3.25 10.79
N GLU A 188 -16.91 2.68 11.50
CA GLU A 188 -16.00 3.43 12.37
C GLU A 188 -15.18 4.45 11.59
N ALA A 189 -14.67 4.05 10.42
CA ALA A 189 -13.95 4.93 9.50
C ALA A 189 -14.87 5.98 8.84
N SER A 190 -16.17 5.71 8.75
CA SER A 190 -17.17 6.63 8.20
C SER A 190 -17.69 7.64 9.23
N ASP A 191 -17.66 7.30 10.52
CA ASP A 191 -17.73 8.12 11.75
C ASP A 191 -18.46 7.31 12.84
N GLN A 192 -17.92 7.20 14.05
CA GLN A 192 -18.55 6.44 15.15
C GLN A 192 -19.77 7.13 15.79
N ASN A 193 -20.11 8.37 15.41
CA ASN A 193 -21.20 9.13 16.03
C ASN A 193 -22.57 8.95 15.33
N GLN A 194 -22.61 8.15 14.26
CA GLN A 194 -23.69 8.14 13.27
C GLN A 194 -25.02 7.55 13.74
N GLU A 195 -25.02 6.46 14.51
CA GLU A 195 -26.30 5.89 14.98
C GLU A 195 -27.00 6.80 15.97
N LYS A 196 -26.23 7.49 16.82
CA LYS A 196 -26.76 8.50 17.76
C LYS A 196 -27.29 9.70 16.98
N THR A 197 -26.53 10.23 16.02
CA THR A 197 -26.98 11.37 15.20
C THR A 197 -28.19 11.02 14.33
N VAL A 198 -28.27 9.83 13.74
CA VAL A 198 -29.47 9.39 12.99
C VAL A 198 -30.69 9.31 13.91
N LYS A 199 -30.52 8.80 15.13
CA LYS A 199 -31.61 8.71 16.11
C LYS A 199 -32.06 10.11 16.55
N GLU A 200 -31.12 11.03 16.76
CA GLU A 200 -31.39 12.44 17.06
C GLU A 200 -32.07 13.16 15.89
N CYS A 201 -31.60 12.97 14.65
CA CYS A 201 -32.23 13.54 13.44
C CYS A 201 -33.66 13.02 13.26
N LYS A 202 -33.91 11.71 13.48
CA LYS A 202 -35.28 11.15 13.49
C LYS A 202 -36.16 11.79 14.56
N GLN A 203 -35.63 12.04 15.76
CA GLN A 203 -36.37 12.73 16.81
C GLN A 203 -36.67 14.19 16.44
N LYS A 204 -35.69 14.91 15.85
CA LYS A 204 -35.87 16.29 15.36
C LYS A 204 -36.93 16.37 14.27
N ILE A 205 -36.89 15.46 13.28
CA ILE A 205 -37.92 15.34 12.23
C ILE A 205 -39.29 15.12 12.86
N ASN A 206 -39.43 14.15 13.78
CA ASN A 206 -40.72 13.88 14.41
C ASN A 206 -41.27 15.08 15.19
N LYS A 207 -40.40 15.85 15.87
CA LYS A 207 -40.82 17.08 16.57
C LYS A 207 -41.25 18.17 15.59
N ALA A 208 -40.45 18.41 14.54
CA ALA A 208 -40.77 19.40 13.52
C ALA A 208 -42.05 19.05 12.74
N GLN A 209 -42.28 17.78 12.40
CA GLN A 209 -43.51 17.32 11.76
C GLN A 209 -44.74 17.49 12.66
N LYS A 210 -44.62 17.24 13.97
CA LYS A 210 -45.71 17.51 14.91
C LYS A 210 -46.04 19.00 14.95
N ARG A 211 -45.02 19.86 15.04
CA ARG A 211 -45.20 21.32 15.05
C ARG A 211 -45.81 21.82 13.75
N HIS A 212 -45.33 21.34 12.60
CA HIS A 212 -45.88 21.66 11.28
C HIS A 212 -47.37 21.31 11.18
N LYS A 213 -47.76 20.11 11.66
CA LYS A 213 -49.16 19.68 11.73
C LYS A 213 -50.01 20.49 12.73
N GLU A 214 -49.42 20.96 13.83
CA GLU A 214 -50.10 21.89 14.75
C GLU A 214 -50.37 23.24 14.07
N LEU A 215 -49.39 23.76 13.32
CA LEU A 215 -49.53 24.97 12.52
C LEU A 215 -50.62 24.82 11.45
N ASP A 216 -50.71 23.69 10.75
CA ASP A 216 -51.83 23.42 9.82
C ASP A 216 -53.20 23.57 10.49
N GLY A 217 -53.32 23.03 11.72
CA GLY A 217 -54.53 23.15 12.51
C GLY A 217 -54.83 24.59 12.94
N LEU A 218 -53.80 25.37 13.26
CA LEU A 218 -53.92 26.79 13.62
C LEU A 218 -54.30 27.66 12.42
N VAL A 219 -53.66 27.43 11.26
CA VAL A 219 -53.98 28.09 9.99
C VAL A 219 -55.42 27.84 9.61
N LYS A 220 -55.92 26.59 9.70
CA LYS A 220 -57.33 26.27 9.43
C LYS A 220 -58.29 27.08 10.31
N LYS A 221 -58.03 27.15 11.62
CA LYS A 221 -58.84 27.94 12.56
C LYS A 221 -58.76 29.45 12.28
N LEU A 222 -57.59 29.94 11.89
CA LEU A 222 -57.37 31.34 11.52
C LEU A 222 -58.21 31.72 10.30
N TYR A 223 -58.26 30.86 9.28
CA TYR A 223 -59.12 31.04 8.10
C TYR A 223 -60.61 31.05 8.45
N GLU A 224 -61.07 30.11 9.29
CA GLU A 224 -62.47 30.08 9.77
C GLU A 224 -62.84 31.34 10.58
N GLY A 225 -61.90 31.84 11.39
CA GLY A 225 -62.04 33.08 12.16
C GLY A 225 -62.14 34.34 11.29
N ASN A 226 -61.38 34.39 10.19
CA ASN A 226 -61.46 35.49 9.22
C ASN A 226 -62.78 35.45 8.43
N ALA A 227 -63.16 34.28 7.92
CA ALA A 227 -64.41 34.10 7.16
C ALA A 227 -65.67 34.44 7.97
N THR A 228 -65.63 34.30 9.30
CA THR A 228 -66.71 34.69 10.22
C THR A 228 -66.65 36.15 10.67
N GLY A 229 -65.68 36.93 10.20
CA GLY A 229 -65.51 38.36 10.52
C GLY A 229 -64.99 38.64 11.93
N LYS A 230 -64.55 37.62 12.67
CA LYS A 230 -64.04 37.77 14.04
C LYS A 230 -62.63 38.36 14.10
N ILE A 231 -61.91 38.30 12.98
CA ILE A 231 -60.52 38.76 12.85
C ILE A 231 -60.46 39.76 11.70
N PRO A 232 -59.94 40.99 11.91
CA PRO A 232 -59.71 41.93 10.83
C PRO A 232 -58.62 41.45 9.86
N ASP A 233 -58.78 41.70 8.56
CA ASP A 233 -57.86 41.26 7.49
C ASP A 233 -56.39 41.59 7.77
N LYS A 234 -56.11 42.79 8.30
CA LYS A 234 -54.74 43.21 8.65
C LYS A 234 -54.06 42.26 9.65
N HIS A 235 -54.82 41.75 10.63
CA HIS A 235 -54.29 40.81 11.62
C HIS A 235 -54.19 39.39 11.06
N PHE A 236 -55.13 39.00 10.20
CA PHE A 236 -55.09 37.73 9.49
C PHE A 236 -53.82 37.61 8.64
N THR A 237 -53.54 38.59 7.77
CA THR A 237 -52.36 38.55 6.89
C THR A 237 -51.05 38.48 7.67
N ARG A 238 -50.93 39.22 8.79
CA ARG A 238 -49.73 39.17 9.62
C ARG A 238 -49.52 37.79 10.25
N LEU A 239 -50.54 37.23 10.90
CA LEU A 239 -50.45 35.93 11.56
C LEU A 239 -50.24 34.79 10.56
N LEU A 240 -50.86 34.87 9.38
CA LEU A 240 -50.67 33.89 8.32
C LEU A 240 -49.21 33.91 7.84
N ASN A 241 -48.63 35.09 7.58
CA ASN A 241 -47.23 35.19 7.18
C ASN A 241 -46.28 34.63 8.25
N GLU A 242 -46.51 34.89 9.54
CA GLU A 242 -45.71 34.33 10.63
C GLU A 242 -45.77 32.80 10.67
N TYR A 243 -46.96 32.21 10.46
CA TYR A 243 -47.11 30.75 10.40
C TYR A 243 -46.51 30.14 9.13
N ASP A 244 -46.65 30.80 7.98
CA ASP A 244 -46.04 30.37 6.71
C ASP A 244 -44.50 30.40 6.80
N GLU A 245 -43.92 31.44 7.40
CA GLU A 245 -42.47 31.53 7.66
C GLU A 245 -42.00 30.40 8.59
N GLU A 246 -42.76 30.08 9.64
CA GLU A 246 -42.45 28.96 10.53
C GLU A 246 -42.57 27.60 9.81
N GLN A 247 -43.62 27.39 9.01
CA GLN A 247 -43.83 26.16 8.24
C GLN A 247 -42.72 25.94 7.21
N THR A 248 -42.37 26.97 6.44
CA THR A 248 -41.27 26.90 5.46
C THR A 248 -39.91 26.66 6.12
N GLY A 249 -39.65 27.25 7.29
CA GLY A 249 -38.46 26.98 8.09
C GLY A 249 -38.40 25.53 8.60
N LEU A 250 -39.52 24.99 9.07
CA LEU A 250 -39.64 23.59 9.51
C LEU A 250 -39.47 22.62 8.34
N GLU A 251 -40.07 22.89 7.18
CA GLU A 251 -39.93 22.08 5.97
C GLU A 251 -38.47 22.03 5.48
N THR A 252 -37.80 23.18 5.48
CA THR A 252 -36.37 23.26 5.12
C THR A 252 -35.52 22.42 6.08
N SER A 253 -35.78 22.52 7.38
CA SER A 253 -35.07 21.75 8.41
C SER A 253 -35.34 20.25 8.30
N ILE A 254 -36.59 19.86 8.03
CA ILE A 254 -36.99 18.47 7.80
C ILE A 254 -36.26 17.92 6.57
N ALA A 255 -36.23 18.66 5.46
CA ALA A 255 -35.54 18.26 4.25
C ALA A 255 -34.03 18.10 4.48
N GLU A 256 -33.41 19.00 5.26
CA GLU A 256 -32.00 18.90 5.61
C GLU A 256 -31.69 17.65 6.46
N TRP A 257 -32.45 17.40 7.53
CA TRP A 257 -32.27 16.21 8.35
C TRP A 257 -32.60 14.92 7.59
N GLN A 258 -33.55 14.95 6.66
CA GLN A 258 -33.85 13.82 5.77
C GLN A 258 -32.69 13.53 4.82
N ARG A 259 -32.11 14.56 4.17
CA ARG A 259 -30.91 14.39 3.33
C ARG A 259 -29.75 13.79 4.11
N GLN A 260 -29.57 14.20 5.36
CA GLN A 260 -28.56 13.58 6.22
C GLN A 260 -28.87 12.08 6.42
N ILE A 261 -30.10 11.72 6.81
CA ILE A 261 -30.53 10.30 6.93
C ILE A 261 -30.31 9.51 5.63
N GLU A 262 -30.62 10.10 4.48
CA GLU A 262 -30.43 9.49 3.17
C GLU A 262 -28.95 9.28 2.84
N SER A 263 -28.06 10.24 3.13
CA SER A 263 -26.63 10.07 2.93
C SER A 263 -26.08 8.92 3.79
N TRP A 264 -26.49 8.83 5.06
CA TRP A 264 -26.10 7.71 5.93
C TRP A 264 -26.60 6.35 5.40
N ASN A 265 -27.86 6.27 4.97
CA ASN A 265 -28.41 5.04 4.41
C ASN A 265 -27.69 4.65 3.11
N ALA A 266 -27.31 5.62 2.29
CA ALA A 266 -26.53 5.37 1.09
C ALA A 266 -25.17 4.72 1.42
N ASP A 267 -24.47 5.18 2.46
CA ASP A 267 -23.18 4.59 2.86
C ASP A 267 -23.32 3.17 3.42
N LYS A 268 -24.41 2.89 4.15
CA LYS A 268 -24.74 1.53 4.57
C LYS A 268 -25.00 0.62 3.37
N LEU A 269 -25.81 1.07 2.41
CA LEU A 269 -26.10 0.32 1.19
C LEU A 269 -24.84 0.05 0.37
N LYS A 270 -23.91 1.01 0.28
CA LYS A 270 -22.60 0.81 -0.35
C LYS A 270 -21.82 -0.33 0.32
N THR A 271 -21.78 -0.36 1.66
CA THR A 271 -21.08 -1.44 2.40
C THR A 271 -21.69 -2.81 2.11
N ASP A 272 -23.03 -2.92 2.14
CA ASP A 272 -23.73 -4.17 1.85
C ASP A 272 -23.52 -4.62 0.39
N GLN A 273 -23.49 -3.67 -0.56
CA GLN A 273 -23.17 -3.93 -1.96
C GLN A 273 -21.75 -4.47 -2.14
N PHE A 274 -20.77 -3.93 -1.40
CA PHE A 274 -19.40 -4.44 -1.44
C PHE A 274 -19.32 -5.89 -0.94
N ILE A 275 -20.05 -6.23 0.13
CA ILE A 275 -20.11 -7.60 0.65
C ILE A 275 -20.73 -8.54 -0.39
N GLN A 276 -21.81 -8.11 -1.05
CA GLN A 276 -22.41 -8.89 -2.14
C GLN A 276 -21.45 -9.07 -3.32
N LEU A 277 -20.66 -8.05 -3.64
CA LEU A 277 -19.64 -8.11 -4.68
C LEU A 277 -18.57 -9.15 -4.33
N VAL A 278 -18.03 -9.12 -3.10
CA VAL A 278 -17.05 -10.12 -2.62
C VAL A 278 -17.63 -11.54 -2.64
N LYS A 279 -18.91 -11.71 -2.32
CA LYS A 279 -19.60 -13.02 -2.35
C LYS A 279 -19.78 -13.56 -3.78
N ARG A 280 -19.91 -12.67 -4.78
CA ARG A 280 -20.08 -13.04 -6.20
C ARG A 280 -18.82 -13.66 -6.80
N TYR A 281 -17.64 -13.13 -6.45
CA TYR A 281 -16.37 -13.66 -6.94
C TYR A 281 -15.87 -14.74 -6.00
N THR A 282 -15.73 -15.98 -6.48
CA THR A 282 -15.27 -17.12 -5.68
C THR A 282 -13.74 -17.25 -5.65
N ASP A 283 -13.08 -16.93 -6.77
CA ASP A 283 -11.63 -17.00 -6.95
C ASP A 283 -11.05 -15.61 -7.29
N PHE A 284 -9.92 -15.28 -6.67
CA PHE A 284 -9.15 -14.05 -6.87
C PHE A 284 -7.72 -14.35 -7.34
N SER A 285 -7.50 -15.50 -7.96
CA SER A 285 -6.19 -15.93 -8.48
C SER A 285 -5.63 -14.98 -9.55
N GLU A 286 -6.47 -14.54 -10.49
CA GLU A 286 -6.08 -13.62 -11.55
C GLU A 286 -6.92 -12.35 -11.55
N LEU A 287 -6.25 -11.22 -11.77
CA LEU A 287 -6.92 -9.93 -11.91
C LEU A 287 -7.60 -9.86 -13.28
N THR A 288 -8.92 -9.66 -13.32
CA THR A 288 -9.66 -9.46 -14.57
C THR A 288 -10.09 -8.00 -14.76
N THR A 289 -10.35 -7.57 -16.00
CA THR A 289 -10.83 -6.19 -16.28
C THR A 289 -12.18 -5.87 -15.62
N PRO A 290 -13.18 -6.79 -15.59
CA PRO A 290 -14.40 -6.57 -14.82
C PRO A 290 -14.12 -6.37 -13.33
N MET A 291 -13.29 -7.24 -12.72
CA MET A 291 -12.90 -7.11 -11.31
C MET A 291 -12.26 -5.76 -11.01
N LEU A 292 -11.36 -5.27 -11.87
CA LEU A 292 -10.76 -3.94 -11.72
C LEU A 292 -11.81 -2.83 -11.66
N ASN A 293 -12.75 -2.82 -12.60
CA ASN A 293 -13.75 -1.75 -12.68
C ASN A 293 -14.80 -1.84 -11.56
N GLU A 294 -15.12 -3.05 -11.09
CA GLU A 294 -16.10 -3.29 -10.03
C GLU A 294 -15.53 -3.08 -8.63
N PHE A 295 -14.26 -3.45 -8.38
CA PHE A 295 -13.66 -3.32 -7.05
C PHE A 295 -12.92 -1.99 -6.84
N ILE A 296 -12.39 -1.35 -7.89
CA ILE A 296 -11.48 -0.20 -7.72
C ILE A 296 -12.09 1.07 -8.23
N GLU A 297 -12.12 2.08 -7.36
CA GLU A 297 -12.58 3.41 -7.71
C GLU A 297 -11.47 4.21 -8.38
N LYS A 298 -10.31 4.27 -7.72
CA LYS A 298 -9.09 4.97 -8.15
C LYS A 298 -7.88 4.46 -7.38
N VAL A 299 -6.70 4.66 -7.95
CA VAL A 299 -5.41 4.34 -7.32
C VAL A 299 -4.54 5.59 -7.36
N ILE A 300 -4.13 6.07 -6.19
CA ILE A 300 -3.28 7.25 -6.04
C ILE A 300 -1.84 6.78 -5.90
N VAL A 301 -0.97 7.28 -6.77
CA VAL A 301 0.45 6.93 -6.83
C VAL A 301 1.25 8.12 -6.31
N HIS A 302 2.02 7.89 -5.25
CA HIS A 302 2.91 8.88 -4.65
C HIS A 302 4.31 8.85 -5.28
N GLU A 303 5.11 9.85 -4.95
CA GLU A 303 6.51 9.89 -5.36
C GLU A 303 7.28 8.70 -4.77
N GLY A 304 8.20 8.15 -5.57
CA GLY A 304 9.03 7.03 -5.15
C GLY A 304 10.32 7.52 -4.49
N GLU A 305 10.57 7.09 -3.27
CA GLU A 305 11.77 7.42 -2.49
C GLU A 305 12.87 6.36 -2.69
N GLY A 306 14.13 6.78 -2.66
CA GLY A 306 15.28 5.88 -2.81
C GLY A 306 15.71 5.61 -4.26
N ARG A 307 16.71 4.73 -4.44
CA ARG A 307 17.30 4.40 -5.75
C ARG A 307 17.54 2.90 -5.88
N GLY A 308 17.41 2.37 -7.11
CA GLY A 308 17.67 0.97 -7.41
C GLY A 308 16.72 0.02 -6.68
N ASN A 309 17.27 -1.03 -6.04
CA ASN A 309 16.49 -2.06 -5.35
C ASN A 309 15.85 -1.58 -4.04
N ASP A 310 16.36 -0.50 -3.44
CA ASP A 310 15.83 0.06 -2.21
C ASP A 310 14.74 1.11 -2.44
N ARG A 311 14.36 1.33 -3.71
CA ARG A 311 13.25 2.23 -4.04
C ARG A 311 11.97 1.73 -3.38
N ARG A 312 11.30 2.61 -2.64
CA ARG A 312 9.98 2.38 -2.04
C ARG A 312 9.02 3.41 -2.61
N GLN A 313 7.78 3.01 -2.84
CA GLN A 313 6.77 3.89 -3.39
C GLN A 313 5.43 3.57 -2.75
N ARG A 314 4.80 4.59 -2.19
CA ARG A 314 3.49 4.47 -1.58
C ARG A 314 2.40 4.50 -2.66
N ILE A 315 1.39 3.66 -2.50
CA ILE A 315 0.24 3.58 -3.38
C ILE A 315 -0.99 3.50 -2.49
N ASP A 316 -1.94 4.42 -2.65
CA ASP A 316 -3.24 4.35 -1.96
C ASP A 316 -4.29 3.81 -2.94
N ILE A 317 -4.92 2.69 -2.60
CA ILE A 317 -5.94 2.06 -3.43
C ILE A 317 -7.31 2.34 -2.82
N TYR A 318 -8.15 3.03 -3.56
CA TYR A 318 -9.54 3.31 -3.17
C TYR A 318 -10.43 2.25 -3.81
N LEU A 319 -11.07 1.46 -2.97
CA LEU A 319 -12.03 0.46 -3.40
C LEU A 319 -13.39 1.12 -3.60
N ASN A 320 -14.13 0.66 -4.62
CA ASN A 320 -15.51 1.09 -4.80
C ASN A 320 -16.29 0.80 -3.52
N PHE A 321 -17.24 1.67 -3.19
CA PHE A 321 -18.14 1.58 -2.03
C PHE A 321 -17.54 1.86 -0.65
N ILE A 322 -16.27 1.50 -0.40
CA ILE A 322 -15.64 1.62 0.93
C ILE A 322 -14.44 2.59 1.00
N GLY A 323 -13.95 3.08 -0.13
CA GLY A 323 -12.83 4.02 -0.18
C GLY A 323 -11.48 3.38 0.16
N ALA A 324 -10.58 4.14 0.80
CA ALA A 324 -9.27 3.64 1.23
C ALA A 324 -9.41 2.83 2.53
N PHE A 325 -9.61 1.52 2.39
CA PHE A 325 -9.72 0.60 3.52
C PHE A 325 -8.40 -0.11 3.77
N GLU A 326 -7.81 0.10 4.93
CA GLU A 326 -6.61 -0.62 5.38
C GLU A 326 -7.02 -1.85 6.21
N VAL A 327 -6.69 -3.04 5.70
CA VAL A 327 -6.87 -4.27 6.47
C VAL A 327 -5.79 -4.30 7.56
N PRO A 328 -6.13 -4.54 8.84
CA PRO A 328 -5.16 -4.57 9.92
C PRO A 328 -4.00 -5.54 9.66
N GLU A 329 -2.81 -5.16 10.12
CA GLU A 329 -1.56 -5.91 9.90
C GLU A 329 -1.54 -7.31 10.51
N TYR A 330 -2.31 -7.58 11.56
CA TYR A 330 -2.35 -8.89 12.22
C TYR A 330 -3.08 -9.97 11.39
N ILE A 331 -3.82 -9.57 10.37
CA ILE A 331 -4.56 -10.49 9.50
C ILE A 331 -3.65 -10.86 8.33
N VAL A 332 -2.91 -11.95 8.51
CA VAL A 332 -2.05 -12.51 7.46
C VAL A 332 -2.86 -13.47 6.61
N THR A 333 -3.04 -13.15 5.35
CA THR A 333 -3.68 -14.08 4.41
C THR A 333 -2.76 -15.24 4.09
N PRO A 334 -3.29 -16.44 3.79
CA PRO A 334 -2.48 -17.57 3.35
C PRO A 334 -1.57 -17.25 2.15
N ALA A 335 -2.03 -16.38 1.25
CA ALA A 335 -1.26 -15.91 0.10
C ALA A 335 -0.05 -15.04 0.51
N GLU A 336 -0.22 -14.16 1.51
CA GLU A 336 0.89 -13.36 2.04
C GLU A 336 1.93 -14.22 2.77
N VAL A 337 1.49 -15.27 3.49
CA VAL A 337 2.42 -16.23 4.13
C VAL A 337 3.26 -16.95 3.07
N GLU A 338 2.63 -17.44 2.01
CA GLU A 338 3.31 -18.16 0.93
C GLU A 338 4.28 -17.24 0.17
N GLU A 339 3.87 -15.99 -0.12
CA GLU A 339 4.72 -15.02 -0.79
C GLU A 339 5.91 -14.61 0.08
N GLN A 340 5.73 -14.42 1.39
CA GLN A 340 6.85 -14.20 2.32
C GLN A 340 7.81 -15.40 2.35
N ARG A 341 7.30 -16.63 2.27
CA ARG A 341 8.14 -17.83 2.17
C ARG A 341 8.96 -17.83 0.89
N ARG A 342 8.33 -17.59 -0.25
CA ARG A 342 9.02 -17.49 -1.56
C ARG A 342 10.09 -16.40 -1.57
N GLN A 343 9.82 -15.24 -0.99
CA GLN A 343 10.80 -14.14 -0.90
C GLN A 343 12.00 -14.53 -0.02
N ARG A 344 11.76 -15.20 1.11
CA ARG A 344 12.84 -15.72 1.97
C ARG A 344 13.68 -16.77 1.25
N GLU A 345 13.04 -17.67 0.50
CA GLU A 345 13.72 -18.69 -0.30
C GLU A 345 14.57 -18.07 -1.42
N GLU A 346 14.04 -17.08 -2.14
CA GLU A 346 14.78 -16.37 -3.19
C GLU A 346 15.96 -15.58 -2.62
N GLN A 347 15.78 -14.93 -1.47
CA GLN A 347 16.84 -14.20 -0.79
C GLN A 347 17.93 -15.15 -0.29
N ALA A 348 17.54 -16.28 0.32
CA ALA A 348 18.47 -17.34 0.71
C ALA A 348 19.23 -17.90 -0.50
N ALA A 349 18.57 -18.10 -1.65
CA ALA A 349 19.20 -18.55 -2.88
C ALA A 349 20.20 -17.51 -3.45
N LYS A 350 19.86 -16.22 -3.40
CA LYS A 350 20.78 -15.12 -3.79
C LYS A 350 22.00 -15.08 -2.88
N GLU A 351 21.81 -15.20 -1.58
CA GLU A 351 22.89 -15.27 -0.60
C GLU A 351 23.76 -16.50 -0.79
N ALA A 352 23.17 -17.67 -1.04
CA ALA A 352 23.90 -18.90 -1.34
C ALA A 352 24.77 -18.75 -2.60
N ARG A 353 24.19 -18.22 -3.69
CA ARG A 353 24.93 -17.93 -4.93
C ARG A 353 26.06 -16.93 -4.71
N SER A 354 25.84 -15.90 -3.89
CA SER A 354 26.87 -14.94 -3.49
C SER A 354 28.02 -15.60 -2.72
N LYS A 355 27.70 -16.49 -1.76
CA LYS A 355 28.68 -17.28 -1.00
C LYS A 355 29.47 -18.23 -1.90
N GLU A 356 28.83 -18.89 -2.86
CA GLU A 356 29.50 -19.75 -3.84
C GLU A 356 30.46 -18.96 -4.73
N LEU A 357 30.02 -17.83 -5.27
CA LEU A 357 30.89 -16.93 -6.05
C LEU A 357 32.08 -16.42 -5.24
N ALA A 358 31.87 -16.10 -3.95
CA ALA A 358 32.94 -15.71 -3.04
C ALA A 358 33.93 -16.87 -2.80
N LYS A 359 33.44 -18.09 -2.60
CA LYS A 359 34.25 -19.30 -2.45
C LYS A 359 35.06 -19.60 -3.71
N ALA A 360 34.45 -19.51 -4.89
CA ALA A 360 35.13 -19.69 -6.16
C ALA A 360 36.25 -18.65 -6.38
N ARG A 361 35.98 -17.37 -6.08
CA ARG A 361 36.99 -16.30 -6.12
C ARG A 361 38.14 -16.57 -5.14
N TYR A 362 37.84 -17.08 -3.95
CA TYR A 362 38.84 -17.44 -2.95
C TYR A 362 39.74 -18.59 -3.42
N GLU A 363 39.15 -19.68 -3.93
CA GLU A 363 39.91 -20.82 -4.45
C GLU A 363 40.75 -20.44 -5.68
N LYS A 364 40.22 -19.59 -6.58
CA LYS A 364 41.00 -19.04 -7.70
C LYS A 364 42.23 -18.26 -7.22
N ARG A 365 42.04 -17.32 -6.29
CA ARG A 365 43.17 -16.56 -5.68
C ARG A 365 44.18 -17.48 -4.98
N LYS A 366 43.71 -18.57 -4.37
CA LYS A 366 44.56 -19.56 -3.70
C LYS A 366 45.35 -20.38 -4.71
N ALA A 367 44.75 -20.78 -5.83
CA ALA A 367 45.41 -21.45 -6.94
C ALA A 367 46.47 -20.55 -7.58
N GLU A 368 46.12 -19.29 -7.90
CA GLU A 368 47.06 -18.28 -8.43
C GLU A 368 48.24 -18.06 -7.47
N LYS A 369 47.99 -17.98 -6.15
CA LYS A 369 49.06 -17.91 -5.15
C LYS A 369 49.95 -19.15 -5.16
N ARG A 370 49.37 -20.35 -5.24
CA ARG A 370 50.14 -21.60 -5.30
C ARG A 370 51.00 -21.67 -6.56
N GLU A 371 50.44 -21.30 -7.70
CA GLU A 371 51.15 -21.23 -8.98
C GLU A 371 52.28 -20.19 -8.92
N PHE A 372 52.01 -18.98 -8.43
CA PHE A 372 53.02 -17.96 -8.23
C PHE A 372 54.15 -18.45 -7.31
N THR A 373 53.83 -19.10 -6.19
CA THR A 373 54.86 -19.66 -5.30
C THR A 373 55.66 -20.79 -5.95
N ALA A 374 55.03 -21.61 -6.80
CA ALA A 374 55.70 -22.67 -7.54
C ALA A 374 56.63 -22.09 -8.61
N ARG A 375 56.17 -21.11 -9.41
CA ARG A 375 56.98 -20.37 -10.39
C ARG A 375 58.16 -19.66 -9.72
N LYS A 376 57.93 -19.05 -8.55
CA LYS A 376 58.99 -18.46 -7.72
C LYS A 376 60.04 -19.48 -7.30
N LYS A 377 59.60 -20.63 -6.78
CA LYS A 377 60.51 -21.71 -6.36
C LYS A 377 61.29 -22.29 -7.55
N ALA A 378 60.69 -22.31 -8.73
CA ALA A 378 61.32 -22.77 -9.97
C ALA A 378 62.19 -21.72 -10.68
N GLY A 379 62.26 -20.48 -10.19
CA GLY A 379 63.03 -19.39 -10.81
C GLY A 379 62.43 -18.85 -12.11
N LEU A 380 61.16 -19.09 -12.39
CA LEU A 380 60.45 -18.74 -13.64
C LEU A 380 59.61 -17.44 -13.51
N LEU A 381 60.05 -16.52 -12.66
CA LEU A 381 59.42 -15.20 -12.52
C LEU A 381 59.99 -14.25 -13.58
N THR A 382 59.13 -13.41 -14.14
CA THR A 382 59.59 -12.34 -15.06
C THR A 382 60.29 -11.22 -14.27
N PRO A 383 61.18 -10.43 -14.90
CA PRO A 383 61.84 -9.31 -14.22
C PRO A 383 60.86 -8.30 -13.57
N GLU A 384 59.72 -8.04 -14.22
CA GLU A 384 58.65 -7.19 -13.69
C GLU A 384 57.99 -7.79 -12.43
N GLU A 385 57.76 -9.11 -12.41
CA GLU A 385 57.20 -9.81 -11.24
C GLU A 385 58.18 -9.83 -10.05
N GLN A 386 59.50 -9.87 -10.31
CA GLN A 386 60.55 -9.81 -9.29
C GLN A 386 60.61 -8.42 -8.64
N GLU A 387 60.60 -7.35 -9.45
CA GLU A 387 60.61 -5.98 -8.95
C GLU A 387 59.34 -5.67 -8.12
N ALA A 388 58.18 -6.14 -8.58
CA ALA A 388 56.92 -6.01 -7.86
C ALA A 388 56.93 -6.76 -6.51
N GLU A 389 57.55 -7.94 -6.45
CA GLU A 389 57.72 -8.68 -5.20
C GLU A 389 58.66 -7.97 -4.23
N GLU A 390 59.76 -7.41 -4.73
CA GLU A 390 60.71 -6.66 -3.92
C GLU A 390 60.07 -5.42 -3.31
N LYS A 391 59.29 -4.66 -4.09
CA LYS A 391 58.47 -3.53 -3.59
C LYS A 391 57.49 -3.99 -2.51
N ARG A 392 56.80 -5.12 -2.69
CA ARG A 392 55.88 -5.67 -1.69
C ARG A 392 56.61 -6.10 -0.41
N LEU A 393 57.79 -6.69 -0.52
CA LEU A 393 58.61 -7.08 0.63
C LEU A 393 59.17 -5.85 1.37
N ALA A 394 59.61 -4.82 0.65
CA ALA A 394 60.06 -3.55 1.22
C ALA A 394 58.94 -2.88 2.04
N HIS A 395 57.76 -2.74 1.44
CA HIS A 395 56.58 -2.22 2.14
C HIS A 395 56.22 -3.06 3.39
N ASN A 396 56.30 -4.39 3.33
CA ASN A 396 56.05 -5.24 4.50
C ASN A 396 57.12 -5.04 5.60
N ARG A 397 58.40 -4.82 5.23
CA ARG A 397 59.45 -4.49 6.20
C ARG A 397 59.18 -3.15 6.88
N GLU A 398 58.76 -2.14 6.12
CA GLU A 398 58.35 -0.83 6.65
C GLU A 398 57.16 -0.94 7.58
N TRP A 399 56.09 -1.62 7.14
CA TRP A 399 54.91 -1.88 7.96
C TRP A 399 55.25 -2.63 9.26
N GLN A 400 56.11 -3.63 9.21
CA GLN A 400 56.57 -4.33 10.42
C GLN A 400 57.39 -3.43 11.35
N LYS A 401 58.17 -2.50 10.80
CA LYS A 401 58.93 -1.54 11.58
C LYS A 401 58.00 -0.58 12.30
N GLU A 402 57.03 0.01 11.60
CA GLU A 402 55.99 0.86 12.18
C GLU A 402 55.17 0.11 13.25
N TRP A 403 54.80 -1.14 12.97
CA TRP A 403 54.06 -1.95 13.94
C TRP A 403 54.88 -2.22 15.20
N ARG A 404 56.19 -2.50 15.08
CA ARG A 404 57.09 -2.67 16.23
C ARG A 404 57.28 -1.37 17.00
N GLU A 405 57.39 -0.24 16.32
CA GLU A 405 57.51 1.08 16.94
C GLU A 405 56.23 1.46 17.71
N LYS A 406 55.05 1.25 17.11
CA LYS A 406 53.76 1.41 17.78
C LYS A 406 53.59 0.49 18.99
N ARG A 407 54.06 -0.76 18.90
CA ARG A 407 54.08 -1.67 20.07
C ARG A 407 55.02 -1.17 21.15
N LYS A 408 56.23 -0.74 20.81
CA LYS A 408 57.19 -0.22 21.79
C LYS A 408 56.69 1.06 22.47
N SER A 409 55.97 1.93 21.77
CA SER A 409 55.40 3.15 22.36
C SER A 409 54.15 2.91 23.22
N SER A 410 53.49 1.75 23.07
CA SER A 410 52.30 1.36 23.83
C SER A 410 52.56 0.29 24.91
N GLU A 411 53.81 -0.17 25.05
CA GLU A 411 54.20 -1.15 26.07
C GLU A 411 54.45 -0.44 27.40
N PRO A 412 53.65 -0.67 28.46
CA PRO A 412 53.90 -0.07 29.78
C PRO A 412 55.24 -0.56 30.36
N GLU A 413 55.91 0.29 31.15
CA GLU A 413 57.20 -0.05 31.78
C GLU A 413 57.10 -1.40 32.51
N LYS A 414 58.03 -2.31 32.18
CA LYS A 414 58.06 -3.64 32.80
C LYS A 414 58.28 -3.47 34.31
N PRO A 415 57.50 -4.15 35.17
CA PRO A 415 57.71 -4.08 36.61
C PRO A 415 59.14 -4.54 36.95
N PRO A 416 59.77 -3.93 37.97
CA PRO A 416 61.15 -4.25 38.35
C PRO A 416 61.29 -5.75 38.61
N LYS A 417 62.36 -6.34 38.08
CA LYS A 417 62.61 -7.78 38.23
C LYS A 417 62.68 -8.14 39.72
N GLN A 418 61.87 -9.11 40.12
CA GLN A 418 61.88 -9.61 41.50
C GLN A 418 63.25 -10.21 41.83
N LYS A 419 63.82 -9.83 42.99
CA LYS A 419 65.09 -10.37 43.48
C LYS A 419 64.98 -11.88 43.72
N SER A 420 66.04 -12.61 43.38
CA SER A 420 66.14 -14.04 43.61
C SER A 420 66.22 -14.36 45.11
N ILE A 421 65.81 -15.57 45.50
CA ILE A 421 65.86 -16.01 46.92
C ILE A 421 67.29 -15.96 47.49
N LYS A 422 68.32 -16.14 46.64
CA LYS A 422 69.72 -16.04 47.05
C LYS A 422 70.08 -14.60 47.41
N GLU A 423 69.67 -13.63 46.61
CA GLU A 423 69.84 -12.21 46.89
C GLU A 423 69.07 -11.80 48.15
N LEU A 424 67.85 -12.30 48.37
CA LEU A 424 67.08 -12.02 49.59
C LEU A 424 67.77 -12.55 50.87
N MET A 425 68.36 -13.75 50.81
CA MET A 425 69.15 -14.30 51.94
C MET A 425 70.43 -13.50 52.23
N GLU A 426 71.01 -12.90 51.19
CA GLU A 426 72.25 -12.12 51.29
C GLU A 426 71.95 -10.73 51.88
N ILE A 427 70.83 -10.11 51.48
CA ILE A 427 70.31 -8.85 52.03
C ILE A 427 69.95 -8.99 53.53
N GLU A 428 69.30 -10.08 53.91
CA GLU A 428 69.00 -10.35 55.33
C GLU A 428 70.27 -10.57 56.16
N LYS A 429 71.30 -11.19 55.57
CA LYS A 429 72.60 -11.40 56.22
C LYS A 429 73.40 -10.12 56.40
N THR A 430 73.27 -9.16 55.48
CA THR A 430 73.94 -7.85 55.60
C THR A 430 73.19 -6.87 56.51
N GLY A 431 72.05 -7.28 57.09
CA GLY A 431 71.27 -6.48 58.04
C GLY A 431 70.41 -5.40 57.39
N ALA A 432 70.17 -5.48 56.07
CA ALA A 432 69.31 -4.55 55.36
C ALA A 432 67.84 -5.00 55.39
N ASP A 433 66.92 -4.05 55.52
CA ASP A 433 65.48 -4.32 55.61
C ASP A 433 64.92 -4.84 54.27
N LEU A 434 64.30 -6.02 54.32
CA LEU A 434 63.54 -6.61 53.22
C LEU A 434 62.13 -6.02 53.17
N THR A 435 61.56 -5.84 51.99
CA THR A 435 60.14 -5.45 51.90
C THR A 435 59.24 -6.57 52.45
N PRO A 436 58.01 -6.28 52.92
CA PRO A 436 57.12 -7.30 53.48
C PRO A 436 56.89 -8.50 52.55
N GLU A 437 56.74 -8.25 51.25
CA GLU A 437 56.58 -9.29 50.22
C GLU A 437 57.86 -10.12 50.01
N GLU A 438 59.04 -9.48 50.04
CA GLU A 438 60.34 -10.17 49.93
C GLU A 438 60.62 -11.03 51.17
N ALA A 439 60.29 -10.54 52.37
CA ALA A 439 60.40 -11.26 53.62
C ALA A 439 59.46 -12.48 53.67
N GLU A 440 58.20 -12.31 53.24
CA GLU A 440 57.23 -13.42 53.16
C GLU A 440 57.70 -14.50 52.18
N ARG A 441 58.22 -14.10 51.03
CA ARG A 441 58.72 -15.03 50.02
C ARG A 441 59.95 -15.81 50.50
N LEU A 442 60.85 -15.17 51.25
CA LEU A 442 61.99 -15.83 51.87
C LEU A 442 61.54 -16.77 53.01
N ALA A 443 60.56 -16.37 53.81
CA ALA A 443 59.97 -17.21 54.85
C ALA A 443 59.26 -18.44 54.27
N ALA A 444 58.52 -18.29 53.18
CA ALA A 444 57.88 -19.39 52.47
C ALA A 444 58.91 -20.41 51.93
N TYR A 445 60.04 -19.92 51.39
CA TYR A 445 61.14 -20.78 50.98
C TYR A 445 61.73 -21.57 52.15
N ARG A 446 61.95 -20.90 53.30
CA ARG A 446 62.47 -21.54 54.52
C ARG A 446 61.51 -22.59 55.07
N ARG A 447 60.20 -22.31 55.10
CA ARG A 447 59.16 -23.29 55.48
C ARG A 447 59.21 -24.53 54.58
N LYS A 448 59.21 -24.33 53.26
CA LYS A 448 59.31 -25.43 52.29
C LYS A 448 60.58 -26.28 52.47
N LYS A 449 61.71 -25.64 52.79
CA LYS A 449 62.97 -26.35 53.10
C LYS A 449 62.92 -27.10 54.42
N ALA A 450 62.31 -26.52 55.46
CA ALA A 450 62.09 -27.18 56.74
C ALA A 450 61.17 -28.40 56.60
N ASP A 451 60.09 -28.29 55.83
CA ASP A 451 59.17 -29.41 55.54
C ASP A 451 59.88 -30.52 54.77
N GLN A 452 60.70 -30.19 53.76
CA GLN A 452 61.53 -31.18 53.07
C GLN A 452 62.52 -31.89 54.02
N GLN A 453 63.10 -31.18 54.99
CA GLN A 453 63.96 -31.81 55.99
C GLN A 453 63.16 -32.68 56.98
N ARG A 454 61.96 -32.26 57.37
CA ARG A 454 61.07 -33.02 58.25
C ARG A 454 60.64 -34.33 57.59
N ALA A 455 60.20 -34.27 56.34
CA ALA A 455 59.88 -35.44 55.52
C ALA A 455 61.08 -36.39 55.36
N ARG A 456 62.31 -35.86 55.17
CA ARG A 456 63.53 -36.68 55.15
C ARG A 456 63.84 -37.36 56.49
N ARG A 457 63.54 -36.71 57.63
CA ARG A 457 63.73 -37.29 58.97
C ARG A 457 62.68 -38.34 59.30
N GLU A 458 61.43 -38.12 58.90
CA GLU A 458 60.33 -39.09 59.05
C GLU A 458 60.56 -40.33 58.17
N GLY A 459 61.03 -40.16 56.94
CA GLY A 459 61.45 -41.26 56.06
C GLY A 459 62.68 -42.05 56.57
N LYS A 460 63.53 -41.45 57.41
CA LYS A 460 64.62 -42.17 58.10
C LYS A 460 64.15 -42.89 59.37
N LYS A 461 63.13 -42.39 60.07
CA LYS A 461 62.51 -43.06 61.22
C LYS A 461 61.65 -44.26 60.82
N SER A 462 61.02 -44.23 59.64
CA SER A 462 60.28 -45.39 59.10
C SER A 462 61.18 -46.53 58.61
N ASN A 463 62.50 -46.30 58.50
CA ASN A 463 63.49 -47.26 57.99
C ASN A 463 64.42 -47.84 59.08
N GLN A 464 64.09 -47.65 60.38
CA GLN A 464 64.75 -48.39 61.46
C GLN A 464 64.09 -49.78 61.64
N PRO A 465 64.85 -50.88 61.64
CA PRO A 465 64.31 -52.23 61.80
C PRO A 465 63.70 -52.40 63.20
N LYS A 466 62.47 -52.93 63.26
CA LYS A 466 61.83 -53.34 64.52
C LYS A 466 62.70 -54.42 65.17
N ARG A 467 63.28 -54.11 66.33
CA ARG A 467 63.93 -55.10 67.22
C ARG A 467 62.91 -56.18 67.58
N LYS A 468 63.13 -57.43 67.17
CA LYS A 468 62.55 -58.61 67.82
C LYS A 468 63.14 -58.68 69.22
N VAL A 469 62.29 -58.66 70.25
CA VAL A 469 62.66 -58.99 71.62
C VAL A 469 61.89 -60.27 71.98
N SER A 470 62.69 -61.24 72.41
CA SER A 470 62.46 -62.58 73.00
C SER A 470 61.07 -63.20 72.97
#